data_AF-A0A942NG21-F1
#
_entry.id   AF-A0A942NG21-F1
#
_cell.length_a   1.000
_cell.length_b   1.000
_cell.length_c   1.000
_cell.angle_alpha   90.00
_cell.angle_beta   90.00
_cell.angle_gamma   90.00
#
_symmetry.space_group_name_H-M   'P 1'
#
loop_
_entity.id
_entity.type
_entity.pdbx_description
1 polymer ?
#
loop_
_entity_poly.entity_id
_entity_poly.type
_entity_poly.pdbx_seq_one_letter_code
_entity_poly.pdbx_strand_id
1 'polypeptide(L)'
;MSQLPFLVDQRAKFKGRAVTHALLIGVSHYDHASSLDAGAHTAVRIYEWLKSADEAGALPAPLATATLLLSPTNSERTIVEEQIGKTGWAPATGSNILDAQERLFQLTLEMEADLKKPDLEIGAGLAFYYFGGHGADFFRDDPIGFASDFDDAKLPWAGAFDHLEFRERLTRIDDERSVAASERARCLIFYDCCRTRDDEASFGSAIHLNYKPVLDQPAGVRPFHVLSAATESFAAWEPSESINLPPHYDLPLSFFGHALLNAIQWSQDYSSNSQFPWHTSATGLLEDVARAMKELAKHDSLGEPLPGAPSLKLGPPDFPVVRSKLPPKVTVSLSCDPENGRHSKTIEIDERAGIAYQRRHTLPPWTGHPDSLTCVPGLFRIEARCPKGSLQKDITLRPALTVWEWIVRDDDITVHDPAD
;
A
#
# COMPACT_ATOMS: atom_id res chain seq x y z
N MET A 1 -29.97 0.42 4.89
CA MET A 1 -28.53 0.66 5.09
C MET A 1 -28.39 1.96 5.85
N SER A 2 -27.89 1.92 7.10
CA SER A 2 -27.51 3.12 7.82
C SER A 2 -26.35 3.79 7.08
N GLN A 3 -26.45 5.09 6.84
CA GLN A 3 -25.39 5.82 6.14
C GLN A 3 -24.17 5.92 7.06
N LEU A 4 -23.17 5.05 6.89
CA LEU A 4 -21.90 5.15 7.61
C LEU A 4 -21.27 6.54 7.40
N PRO A 5 -20.68 7.16 8.43
CA PRO A 5 -20.10 8.47 8.32
C PRO A 5 -18.80 8.44 7.50
N PHE A 6 -18.52 9.55 6.82
CA PHE A 6 -17.17 9.86 6.36
C PHE A 6 -16.55 10.83 7.34
N LEU A 7 -15.33 10.54 7.81
CA LEU A 7 -14.53 11.50 8.55
C LEU A 7 -13.96 12.58 7.61
N VAL A 8 -13.64 12.16 6.38
CA VAL A 8 -13.26 13.04 5.27
C VAL A 8 -14.14 12.68 4.07
N ASP A 9 -14.78 13.68 3.46
CA ASP A 9 -15.47 13.54 2.16
C ASP A 9 -15.17 14.76 1.26
N GLN A 10 -14.14 14.62 0.44
CA GLN A 10 -13.70 15.62 -0.54
C GLN A 10 -13.99 15.15 -1.98
N ARG A 11 -14.88 14.16 -2.18
CA ARG A 11 -15.15 13.59 -3.52
C ARG A 11 -15.60 14.66 -4.52
N ALA A 12 -16.42 15.61 -4.09
CA ALA A 12 -16.86 16.71 -4.94
C ALA A 12 -15.69 17.61 -5.41
N LYS A 13 -14.68 17.82 -4.56
CA LYS A 13 -13.50 18.65 -4.85
C LYS A 13 -12.56 17.96 -5.84
N PHE A 14 -12.45 16.65 -5.78
CA PHE A 14 -11.52 15.86 -6.58
C PHE A 14 -12.20 15.06 -7.70
N LYS A 15 -13.41 15.46 -8.10
CA LYS A 15 -14.13 14.79 -9.19
C LYS A 15 -13.26 14.70 -10.44
N GLY A 16 -13.12 13.49 -10.98
CA GLY A 16 -12.28 13.27 -12.15
C GLY A 16 -10.76 13.33 -11.90
N ARG A 17 -10.29 13.19 -10.67
CA ARG A 17 -8.86 13.11 -10.36
C ARG A 17 -8.55 11.77 -9.71
N ALA A 18 -7.29 11.32 -9.83
CA ALA A 18 -6.80 10.24 -9.01
C ALA A 18 -6.85 10.67 -7.54
N VAL A 19 -7.39 9.81 -6.68
CA VAL A 19 -7.57 10.11 -5.25
C VAL A 19 -7.23 8.89 -4.39
N THR A 20 -7.06 9.12 -3.10
CA THR A 20 -6.96 8.07 -2.07
C THR A 20 -8.30 7.93 -1.35
N HIS A 21 -8.83 6.70 -1.31
CA HIS A 21 -9.97 6.30 -0.49
C HIS A 21 -9.49 5.37 0.62
N ALA A 22 -9.69 5.76 1.89
CA ALA A 22 -9.24 5.01 3.05
C ALA A 22 -10.41 4.40 3.86
N LEU A 23 -10.27 3.14 4.22
CA LEU A 23 -11.06 2.44 5.24
C LEU A 23 -10.11 1.96 6.34
N LEU A 24 -10.35 2.42 7.56
CA LEU A 24 -9.55 2.09 8.74
C LEU A 24 -10.48 1.46 9.77
N ILE A 25 -10.17 0.23 10.17
CA ILE A 25 -10.96 -0.53 11.12
C ILE A 25 -10.05 -0.86 12.31
N GLY A 26 -10.48 -0.48 13.51
CA GLY A 26 -9.75 -0.74 14.75
C GLY A 26 -10.69 -1.28 15.83
N VAL A 27 -10.51 -2.53 16.22
CA VAL A 27 -11.35 -3.23 17.18
C VAL A 27 -10.52 -3.58 18.40
N SER A 28 -10.80 -2.89 19.50
CA SER A 28 -10.17 -3.17 20.80
C SER A 28 -11.17 -3.81 21.76
N HIS A 29 -12.40 -3.29 21.78
CA HIS A 29 -13.49 -3.85 22.56
C HIS A 29 -14.30 -4.87 21.75
N TYR A 30 -14.52 -6.03 22.36
CA TYR A 30 -15.33 -7.12 21.86
C TYR A 30 -16.46 -7.45 22.86
N ASP A 31 -17.66 -7.72 22.34
CA ASP A 31 -18.86 -8.01 23.14
C ASP A 31 -18.78 -9.41 23.78
N HIS A 32 -18.17 -10.37 23.08
CA HIS A 32 -18.13 -11.79 23.49
C HIS A 32 -16.73 -12.41 23.42
N ALA A 33 -15.68 -11.64 23.14
CA ALA A 33 -14.29 -12.09 23.13
C ALA A 33 -13.42 -11.23 24.07
N SER A 34 -12.17 -11.64 24.30
CA SER A 34 -11.21 -10.84 25.06
C SER A 34 -10.97 -9.50 24.36
N SER A 35 -10.98 -8.42 25.14
CA SER A 35 -10.60 -7.11 24.62
C SER A 35 -9.09 -7.07 24.35
N LEU A 36 -8.70 -6.21 23.41
CA LEU A 36 -7.36 -5.79 23.09
C LEU A 36 -7.16 -4.35 23.58
N ASP A 37 -5.92 -3.90 23.65
CA ASP A 37 -5.57 -2.59 24.20
C ASP A 37 -5.26 -1.52 23.14
N ALA A 38 -4.98 -1.92 21.89
CA ALA A 38 -4.41 -1.00 20.90
C ALA A 38 -5.14 -0.85 19.55
N GLY A 39 -6.07 -1.73 19.17
CA GLY A 39 -6.61 -1.79 17.81
C GLY A 39 -7.25 -0.48 17.31
N ALA A 40 -8.14 0.12 18.12
CA ALA A 40 -8.82 1.38 17.82
C ALA A 40 -7.83 2.57 17.83
N HIS A 41 -6.92 2.62 18.80
CA HIS A 41 -5.92 3.68 18.87
C HIS A 41 -4.95 3.66 17.67
N THR A 42 -4.48 2.49 17.25
CA THR A 42 -3.64 2.34 16.05
C THR A 42 -4.36 2.87 14.80
N ALA A 43 -5.63 2.50 14.59
CA ALA A 43 -6.40 2.99 13.45
C ALA A 43 -6.51 4.53 13.42
N VAL A 44 -6.67 5.17 14.59
CA VAL A 44 -6.68 6.64 14.71
C VAL A 44 -5.32 7.25 14.33
N ARG A 45 -4.21 6.68 14.80
CA ARG A 45 -2.87 7.19 14.47
C ARG A 45 -2.53 7.03 12.99
N ILE A 46 -2.97 5.94 12.35
CA ILE A 46 -2.84 5.76 10.90
C ILE A 46 -3.67 6.82 10.15
N TYR A 47 -4.87 7.15 10.62
CA TYR A 47 -5.66 8.25 10.05
C TYR A 47 -4.96 9.61 10.17
N GLU A 48 -4.45 9.95 11.35
CA GLU A 48 -3.71 11.20 11.58
C GLU A 48 -2.50 11.32 10.66
N TRP A 49 -1.78 10.21 10.48
CA TRP A 49 -0.70 10.14 9.50
C TRP A 49 -1.19 10.38 8.08
N LEU A 50 -2.25 9.69 7.62
CA LEU A 50 -2.82 9.89 6.28
C LEU A 50 -3.20 11.36 6.03
N LYS A 51 -3.84 11.99 7.00
CA LYS A 51 -4.22 13.41 6.94
C LYS A 51 -2.98 14.31 6.84
N SER A 52 -1.98 14.09 7.70
CA SER A 52 -0.75 14.88 7.72
C SER A 52 0.04 14.71 6.42
N ALA A 53 0.07 13.48 5.87
CA ALA A 53 0.70 13.17 4.60
C ALA A 53 -0.04 13.81 3.42
N ASP A 54 -1.38 13.89 3.44
CA ASP A 54 -2.17 14.62 2.45
C ASP A 54 -1.85 16.13 2.48
N GLU A 55 -1.88 16.73 3.67
CA GLU A 55 -1.57 18.16 3.89
C GLU A 55 -0.14 18.50 3.42
N ALA A 56 0.81 17.59 3.63
CA ALA A 56 2.19 17.74 3.16
C ALA A 56 2.37 17.47 1.66
N GLY A 57 1.36 16.94 0.96
CA GLY A 57 1.41 16.51 -0.44
C GLY A 57 2.29 15.28 -0.67
N ALA A 58 2.40 14.40 0.33
CA ALA A 58 3.24 13.20 0.32
C ALA A 58 2.51 11.93 -0.14
N LEU A 59 1.17 11.94 -0.16
CA LEU A 59 0.39 10.80 -0.67
C LEU A 59 0.54 10.65 -2.20
N PRO A 60 0.50 9.41 -2.75
CA PRO A 60 0.45 9.16 -4.20
C PRO A 60 -0.68 9.92 -4.90
N ALA A 61 -1.84 9.99 -4.24
CA ALA A 61 -3.01 10.73 -4.66
C ALA A 61 -3.66 11.41 -3.43
N PRO A 62 -4.27 12.58 -3.58
CA PRO A 62 -4.87 13.31 -2.46
C PRO A 62 -5.97 12.50 -1.76
N LEU A 63 -6.09 12.64 -0.44
CA LEU A 63 -7.09 11.95 0.36
C LEU A 63 -8.49 12.48 0.08
N ALA A 64 -9.30 11.72 -0.66
CA ALA A 64 -10.67 12.07 -0.97
C ALA A 64 -11.65 11.59 0.09
N THR A 65 -11.48 10.38 0.61
CA THR A 65 -12.34 9.87 1.67
C THR A 65 -11.58 9.13 2.76
N ALA A 66 -12.06 9.23 3.98
CA ALA A 66 -11.65 8.38 5.09
C ALA A 66 -12.89 7.92 5.86
N THR A 67 -13.03 6.60 6.04
CA THR A 67 -14.06 5.98 6.88
C THR A 67 -13.36 5.27 8.02
N LEU A 68 -13.76 5.59 9.26
CA LEU A 68 -13.24 4.95 10.47
C LEU A 68 -14.35 4.12 11.10
N LEU A 69 -14.09 2.83 11.27
CA LEU A 69 -14.90 1.93 12.07
C LEU A 69 -14.11 1.55 13.31
N LEU A 70 -14.57 1.97 14.47
CA LEU A 70 -13.83 1.78 15.72
C LEU A 70 -14.71 1.12 16.77
N SER A 71 -14.12 0.25 17.57
CA SER A 71 -14.70 -0.25 18.81
C SER A 71 -13.68 -0.08 19.92
N PRO A 72 -13.48 1.14 20.45
CA PRO A 72 -12.47 1.40 21.46
C PRO A 72 -12.86 0.84 22.82
N THR A 73 -11.86 0.47 23.61
CA THR A 73 -12.03 0.25 25.05
C THR A 73 -12.38 1.56 25.78
N ASN A 74 -12.68 1.48 27.07
CA ASN A 74 -12.95 2.68 27.88
C ASN A 74 -11.72 3.60 28.00
N SER A 75 -10.51 3.05 28.02
CA SER A 75 -9.25 3.82 28.05
C SER A 75 -9.01 4.55 26.73
N GLU A 76 -9.26 3.89 25.59
CA GLU A 76 -9.06 4.51 24.27
C GLU A 76 -10.14 5.54 23.92
N ARG A 77 -11.36 5.39 24.45
CA ARG A 77 -12.52 6.24 24.07
C ARG A 77 -12.24 7.73 24.20
N THR A 78 -11.57 8.15 25.27
CA THR A 78 -11.25 9.57 25.48
C THR A 78 -10.37 10.10 24.35
N ILE A 79 -9.29 9.38 24.00
CA ILE A 79 -8.38 9.78 22.93
C ILE A 79 -9.05 9.77 21.57
N VAL A 80 -9.87 8.74 21.28
CA VAL A 80 -10.65 8.69 20.05
C VAL A 80 -11.58 9.91 19.95
N GLU A 81 -12.34 10.21 20.99
CA GLU A 81 -13.27 11.35 20.99
C GLU A 81 -12.55 12.70 20.89
N GLU A 82 -11.36 12.84 21.49
CA GLU A 82 -10.53 14.06 21.39
C GLU A 82 -9.95 14.27 19.99
N GLN A 83 -9.44 13.21 19.35
CA GLN A 83 -8.73 13.31 18.06
C GLN A 83 -9.68 13.36 16.86
N ILE A 84 -10.76 12.58 16.88
CA ILE A 84 -11.67 12.43 15.72
C ILE A 84 -13.12 12.84 16.00
N GLY A 85 -13.48 13.13 17.25
CA GLY A 85 -14.83 13.52 17.63
C GLY A 85 -15.81 12.36 17.77
N LYS A 86 -16.93 12.60 18.46
CA LYS A 86 -17.97 11.59 18.77
C LYS A 86 -18.75 11.08 17.55
N THR A 87 -18.78 11.84 16.47
CA THR A 87 -19.58 11.55 15.26
C THR A 87 -18.71 11.20 14.05
N GLY A 88 -17.39 11.19 14.22
CA GLY A 88 -16.42 10.98 13.13
C GLY A 88 -16.20 9.52 12.74
N TRP A 89 -16.77 8.58 13.49
CA TRP A 89 -16.59 7.14 13.33
C TRP A 89 -17.89 6.39 13.63
N ALA A 90 -17.95 5.11 13.25
CA ALA A 90 -19.05 4.20 13.57
C ALA A 90 -18.53 2.93 14.28
N PRO A 91 -19.37 2.21 15.05
CA PRO A 91 -18.97 0.96 15.68
C PRO A 91 -18.47 -0.07 14.66
N ALA A 92 -17.40 -0.80 14.99
CA ALA A 92 -16.82 -1.83 14.12
C ALA A 92 -17.56 -3.17 14.22
N THR A 93 -18.88 -3.16 14.02
CA THR A 93 -19.72 -4.37 13.95
C THR A 93 -19.57 -5.05 12.59
N GLY A 94 -19.87 -6.35 12.52
CA GLY A 94 -19.77 -7.11 11.27
C GLY A 94 -20.58 -6.49 10.14
N SER A 95 -21.81 -6.04 10.43
CA SER A 95 -22.65 -5.35 9.44
C SER A 95 -22.02 -4.05 8.94
N ASN A 96 -21.44 -3.23 9.81
CA ASN A 96 -20.82 -1.97 9.42
C ASN A 96 -19.54 -2.20 8.62
N ILE A 97 -18.75 -3.21 8.99
CA ILE A 97 -17.52 -3.58 8.26
C ILE A 97 -17.85 -4.00 6.84
N LEU A 98 -18.84 -4.89 6.65
CA LEU A 98 -19.26 -5.33 5.32
C LEU A 98 -19.81 -4.17 4.47
N ASP A 99 -20.64 -3.30 5.06
CA ASP A 99 -21.16 -2.10 4.38
C ASP A 99 -20.03 -1.13 3.99
N ALA A 100 -19.00 -0.97 4.83
CA ALA A 100 -17.85 -0.11 4.55
C ALA A 100 -16.90 -0.71 3.50
N GLN A 101 -16.68 -2.01 3.53
CA GLN A 101 -15.93 -2.75 2.52
C GLN A 101 -16.60 -2.61 1.15
N GLU A 102 -17.92 -2.82 1.09
CA GLU A 102 -18.70 -2.60 -0.13
C GLU A 102 -18.55 -1.15 -0.62
N ARG A 103 -18.66 -0.18 0.28
CA ARG A 103 -18.48 1.23 -0.08
C ARG A 103 -17.09 1.52 -0.63
N LEU A 104 -16.02 1.01 -0.01
CA LEU A 104 -14.66 1.21 -0.50
C LEU A 104 -14.48 0.60 -1.90
N PHE A 105 -15.05 -0.59 -2.12
CA PHE A 105 -15.07 -1.22 -3.44
C PHE A 105 -15.78 -0.34 -4.47
N GLN A 106 -16.99 0.13 -4.19
CA GLN A 106 -17.73 1.01 -5.11
C GLN A 106 -17.00 2.33 -5.38
N LEU A 107 -16.42 2.98 -4.37
CA LEU A 107 -15.60 4.19 -4.54
C LEU A 107 -14.39 3.93 -5.44
N THR A 108 -13.77 2.76 -5.32
CA THR A 108 -12.63 2.37 -6.17
C THR A 108 -13.07 2.23 -7.63
N LEU A 109 -14.23 1.61 -7.88
CA LEU A 109 -14.80 1.51 -9.23
C LEU A 109 -15.20 2.88 -9.82
N GLU A 110 -15.83 3.73 -9.01
CA GLU A 110 -16.22 5.09 -9.41
C GLU A 110 -14.99 5.93 -9.81
N MET A 111 -13.94 5.87 -9.00
CA MET A 111 -12.67 6.55 -9.26
C MET A 111 -12.03 6.08 -10.59
N GLU A 112 -11.98 4.77 -10.84
CA GLU A 112 -11.47 4.24 -12.11
C GLU A 112 -12.34 4.63 -13.31
N ALA A 113 -13.66 4.64 -13.15
CA ALA A 113 -14.57 5.09 -14.21
C ALA A 113 -14.39 6.58 -14.52
N ASP A 114 -14.09 7.39 -13.51
CA ASP A 114 -13.76 8.80 -13.66
C ASP A 114 -12.44 8.98 -14.42
N LEU A 115 -11.38 8.25 -14.07
CA LEU A 115 -10.06 8.34 -14.71
C LEU A 115 -10.06 7.99 -16.22
N LYS A 116 -11.08 7.27 -16.72
CA LYS A 116 -11.22 6.94 -18.15
C LYS A 116 -11.58 8.14 -19.04
N LYS A 117 -11.95 9.30 -18.48
CA LYS A 117 -12.43 10.44 -19.31
C LYS A 117 -11.23 11.23 -19.86
N PRO A 118 -11.25 11.60 -21.15
CA PRO A 118 -10.09 12.12 -21.89
C PRO A 118 -9.53 13.47 -21.40
N ASP A 119 -10.30 14.23 -20.62
CA ASP A 119 -9.93 15.59 -20.18
C ASP A 119 -9.40 15.65 -18.74
N LEU A 120 -9.07 14.50 -18.14
CA LEU A 120 -8.79 14.38 -16.71
C LEU A 120 -7.33 14.07 -16.41
N GLU A 121 -6.90 14.41 -15.19
CA GLU A 121 -5.53 14.23 -14.73
C GLU A 121 -5.17 12.74 -14.74
N ILE A 122 -4.25 12.35 -15.63
CA ILE A 122 -3.76 10.99 -15.77
C ILE A 122 -3.05 10.59 -14.46
N GLY A 123 -3.50 9.51 -13.82
CA GLY A 123 -2.97 9.05 -12.53
C GLY A 123 -3.59 7.74 -12.04
N ALA A 124 -2.88 7.01 -11.18
CA ALA A 124 -3.45 5.86 -10.46
C ALA A 124 -3.94 6.32 -9.09
N GLY A 125 -5.22 6.11 -8.79
CA GLY A 125 -5.75 6.30 -7.44
C GLY A 125 -5.33 5.18 -6.49
N LEU A 126 -5.68 5.32 -5.20
CA LEU A 126 -5.30 4.40 -4.13
C LEU A 126 -6.52 4.01 -3.27
N ALA A 127 -6.77 2.71 -3.15
CA ALA A 127 -7.59 2.14 -2.09
C ALA A 127 -6.68 1.76 -0.92
N PHE A 128 -6.89 2.38 0.24
CA PHE A 128 -6.15 2.11 1.47
C PHE A 128 -7.06 1.37 2.45
N TYR A 129 -6.64 0.20 2.91
CA TYR A 129 -7.38 -0.62 3.86
C TYR A 129 -6.48 -1.00 5.03
N TYR A 130 -6.94 -0.72 6.25
CA TYR A 130 -6.32 -1.21 7.48
C TYR A 130 -7.36 -1.90 8.35
N PHE A 131 -7.01 -3.07 8.87
CA PHE A 131 -7.75 -3.75 9.92
C PHE A 131 -6.81 -4.08 11.07
N GLY A 132 -7.15 -3.63 12.28
CA GLY A 132 -6.50 -4.01 13.53
C GLY A 132 -7.50 -4.61 14.51
N GLY A 133 -7.21 -5.81 15.01
CA GLY A 133 -8.09 -6.55 15.91
C GLY A 133 -7.73 -8.03 15.99
N HIS A 134 -8.64 -8.84 16.53
CA HIS A 134 -8.53 -10.29 16.48
C HIS A 134 -8.72 -10.82 15.06
N GLY A 135 -8.00 -11.90 14.75
CA GLY A 135 -8.14 -12.65 13.51
C GLY A 135 -7.55 -14.04 13.64
N ALA A 136 -7.86 -14.89 12.68
CA ALA A 136 -7.40 -16.28 12.64
C ALA A 136 -7.16 -16.74 11.19
N ASP A 137 -6.19 -17.63 11.00
CA ASP A 137 -5.68 -17.99 9.66
C ASP A 137 -6.54 -19.07 9.00
N PHE A 138 -7.15 -19.95 9.79
CA PHE A 138 -7.99 -21.08 9.36
C PHE A 138 -7.63 -21.71 7.99
N PHE A 139 -6.35 -21.92 7.72
CA PHE A 139 -5.84 -22.48 6.45
C PHE A 139 -6.20 -21.68 5.20
N ARG A 140 -6.40 -20.36 5.34
CA ARG A 140 -6.67 -19.43 4.25
C ARG A 140 -5.44 -18.58 3.96
N ASP A 141 -5.41 -18.11 2.73
CA ASP A 141 -4.41 -17.19 2.20
C ASP A 141 -4.33 -15.86 2.97
N ASP A 142 -5.49 -15.33 3.35
CA ASP A 142 -5.66 -14.11 4.13
C ASP A 142 -6.51 -14.47 5.37
N PRO A 143 -6.27 -13.81 6.54
CA PRO A 143 -6.96 -14.17 7.78
C PRO A 143 -8.47 -13.91 7.70
N ILE A 144 -9.24 -14.56 8.59
CA ILE A 144 -10.60 -14.15 8.94
C ILE A 144 -10.49 -13.08 10.03
N GLY A 145 -11.15 -11.94 9.83
CA GLY A 145 -11.21 -10.86 10.81
C GLY A 145 -12.42 -10.99 11.72
N PHE A 146 -12.29 -10.55 12.97
CA PHE A 146 -13.38 -10.54 13.95
C PHE A 146 -13.81 -9.11 14.27
N ALA A 147 -15.08 -8.81 14.04
CA ALA A 147 -15.74 -7.56 14.40
C ALA A 147 -16.03 -7.49 15.91
N SER A 148 -16.43 -6.32 16.41
CA SER A 148 -16.68 -6.17 17.86
C SER A 148 -17.84 -7.01 18.37
N ASP A 149 -18.81 -7.32 17.53
CA ASP A 149 -19.96 -8.19 17.83
C ASP A 149 -19.67 -9.68 17.54
N PHE A 150 -18.39 -10.06 17.44
CA PHE A 150 -17.98 -11.45 17.21
C PHE A 150 -18.46 -12.38 18.33
N ASP A 151 -19.05 -13.50 17.95
CA ASP A 151 -19.57 -14.53 18.87
C ASP A 151 -19.31 -15.93 18.29
N ASP A 152 -18.35 -16.64 18.87
CA ASP A 152 -17.95 -18.00 18.47
C ASP A 152 -18.97 -19.08 18.87
N ALA A 153 -19.88 -18.76 19.79
CA ALA A 153 -20.97 -19.66 20.22
C ALA A 153 -22.15 -19.66 19.23
N LYS A 154 -22.22 -18.71 18.29
CA LYS A 154 -23.25 -18.66 17.24
C LYS A 154 -22.68 -19.17 15.92
N LEU A 155 -23.38 -20.08 15.26
CA LEU A 155 -23.02 -20.58 13.92
C LEU A 155 -24.01 -20.05 12.85
N PRO A 156 -23.52 -19.56 11.68
CA PRO A 156 -22.11 -19.25 11.39
C PRO A 156 -21.60 -18.14 12.33
N TRP A 157 -20.30 -18.14 12.63
CA TRP A 157 -19.67 -17.21 13.58
C TRP A 157 -20.11 -15.77 13.31
N ALA A 158 -20.98 -15.26 14.19
CA ALA A 158 -21.50 -13.91 14.06
C ALA A 158 -20.32 -12.94 14.18
N GLY A 159 -20.35 -11.84 13.42
CA GLY A 159 -19.28 -10.83 13.43
C GLY A 159 -17.94 -11.27 12.80
N ALA A 160 -17.81 -12.51 12.29
CA ALA A 160 -16.65 -12.91 11.49
C ALA A 160 -16.82 -12.46 10.03
N PHE A 161 -15.72 -12.04 9.39
CA PHE A 161 -15.73 -11.64 7.99
C PHE A 161 -14.45 -12.04 7.25
N ASP A 162 -14.56 -12.24 5.95
CA ASP A 162 -13.55 -12.87 5.12
C ASP A 162 -12.68 -11.83 4.39
N HIS A 163 -11.44 -11.62 4.85
CA HIS A 163 -10.52 -10.71 4.18
C HIS A 163 -10.10 -11.20 2.79
N LEU A 164 -10.05 -12.52 2.56
CA LEU A 164 -9.72 -13.08 1.26
C LEU A 164 -10.79 -12.70 0.24
N GLU A 165 -12.07 -12.89 0.59
CA GLU A 165 -13.20 -12.47 -0.25
C GLU A 165 -13.11 -10.97 -0.56
N PHE A 166 -12.90 -10.13 0.46
CA PHE A 166 -12.82 -8.69 0.26
C PHE A 166 -11.63 -8.29 -0.62
N ARG A 167 -10.43 -8.82 -0.37
CA ARG A 167 -9.24 -8.57 -1.20
C ARG A 167 -9.50 -8.99 -2.64
N GLU A 168 -10.04 -10.17 -2.88
CA GLU A 168 -10.30 -10.67 -4.24
C GLU A 168 -11.29 -9.76 -4.95
N ARG A 169 -12.36 -9.33 -4.30
CA ARG A 169 -13.30 -8.36 -4.88
C ARG A 169 -12.63 -7.01 -5.16
N LEU A 170 -11.86 -6.49 -4.22
CA LEU A 170 -11.20 -5.18 -4.35
C LEU A 170 -10.14 -5.18 -5.45
N THR A 171 -9.43 -6.29 -5.64
CA THR A 171 -8.30 -6.38 -6.58
C THR A 171 -8.69 -6.96 -7.94
N ARG A 172 -9.81 -7.68 -8.05
CA ARG A 172 -10.29 -8.24 -9.32
C ARG A 172 -10.92 -7.18 -10.21
N ILE A 173 -10.68 -7.30 -11.50
CA ILE A 173 -11.23 -6.44 -12.56
C ILE A 173 -12.11 -7.31 -13.45
N ASP A 174 -13.41 -7.05 -13.44
CA ASP A 174 -14.39 -7.79 -14.24
C ASP A 174 -14.51 -7.26 -15.68
N ASP A 175 -13.87 -6.13 -16.02
CA ASP A 175 -13.94 -5.51 -17.34
C ASP A 175 -12.61 -5.65 -18.12
N GLU A 176 -12.61 -6.47 -19.18
CA GLU A 176 -11.47 -6.67 -20.11
C GLU A 176 -11.13 -5.42 -20.94
N ARG A 177 -11.91 -4.33 -20.83
CA ARG A 177 -11.76 -3.13 -21.66
C ARG A 177 -10.57 -2.27 -21.23
N SER A 178 -9.40 -2.60 -21.80
CA SER A 178 -8.26 -1.75 -22.17
C SER A 178 -7.85 -0.57 -21.27
N VAL A 179 -8.04 -0.60 -19.96
CA VAL A 179 -7.39 0.37 -19.06
C VAL A 179 -5.93 -0.02 -18.95
N ALA A 180 -5.03 0.89 -19.32
CA ALA A 180 -3.60 0.70 -19.13
C ALA A 180 -3.32 0.44 -17.65
N ALA A 181 -2.40 -0.48 -17.33
CA ALA A 181 -2.11 -0.83 -15.93
C ALA A 181 -1.73 0.39 -15.06
N SER A 182 -1.23 1.45 -15.68
CA SER A 182 -0.87 2.74 -15.08
C SER A 182 -2.05 3.61 -14.63
N GLU A 183 -3.26 3.34 -15.12
CA GLU A 183 -4.50 4.09 -14.83
C GLU A 183 -5.42 3.33 -13.86
N ARG A 184 -5.02 2.12 -13.46
CA ARG A 184 -5.77 1.29 -12.52
C ARG A 184 -5.56 1.79 -11.10
N ALA A 185 -6.60 1.65 -10.28
CA ALA A 185 -6.48 1.87 -8.86
C ALA A 185 -5.47 0.87 -8.27
N ARG A 186 -4.66 1.35 -7.35
CA ARG A 186 -3.75 0.54 -6.55
C ARG A 186 -4.41 0.20 -5.23
N CYS A 187 -4.13 -0.95 -4.66
CA CYS A 187 -4.69 -1.38 -3.38
C CYS A 187 -3.57 -1.59 -2.35
N LEU A 188 -3.62 -0.89 -1.23
CA LEU A 188 -2.70 -1.06 -0.12
C LEU A 188 -3.48 -1.54 1.10
N ILE A 189 -3.17 -2.74 1.55
CA ILE A 189 -3.97 -3.52 2.50
C ILE A 189 -3.08 -3.92 3.68
N PHE A 190 -3.54 -3.67 4.89
CA PHE A 190 -2.83 -3.98 6.12
C PHE A 190 -3.72 -4.85 7.02
N TYR A 191 -3.18 -6.00 7.43
CA TYR A 191 -3.81 -6.90 8.40
C TYR A 191 -2.99 -6.93 9.68
N ASP A 192 -3.51 -6.29 10.72
CA ASP A 192 -2.92 -6.19 12.04
C ASP A 192 -3.68 -7.07 13.03
N CYS A 193 -3.58 -8.37 12.79
CA CYS A 193 -4.30 -9.39 13.53
C CYS A 193 -3.53 -10.72 13.54
N CYS A 194 -3.90 -11.60 14.46
CA CYS A 194 -3.34 -12.93 14.51
C CYS A 194 -3.61 -13.73 13.23
N ARG A 195 -2.69 -14.66 12.95
CA ARG A 195 -2.80 -15.70 11.94
C ARG A 195 -2.55 -17.06 12.56
N THR A 196 -3.01 -17.27 13.79
CA THR A 196 -2.94 -18.59 14.42
C THR A 196 -3.96 -19.53 13.79
N ARG A 197 -3.60 -20.82 13.76
CA ARG A 197 -4.51 -21.87 13.33
C ARG A 197 -5.28 -22.36 14.55
N ASP A 198 -6.59 -22.14 14.55
CA ASP A 198 -7.49 -22.83 15.47
C ASP A 198 -7.88 -24.20 14.89
N ASP A 199 -8.26 -25.12 15.77
CA ASP A 199 -8.47 -26.54 15.47
C ASP A 199 -9.44 -26.75 14.29
N GLU A 200 -9.00 -27.51 13.29
CA GLU A 200 -9.63 -27.73 11.99
C GLU A 200 -11.04 -28.35 12.12
N ALA A 201 -11.30 -29.05 13.24
CA ALA A 201 -12.58 -29.66 13.55
C ALA A 201 -13.72 -28.64 13.79
N SER A 202 -13.41 -27.46 14.32
CA SER A 202 -14.39 -26.37 14.54
C SER A 202 -14.72 -25.64 13.22
N PHE A 203 -13.76 -25.63 12.29
CA PHE A 203 -13.80 -24.89 11.05
C PHE A 203 -14.78 -25.44 10.01
N GLY A 204 -14.87 -26.77 9.88
CA GLY A 204 -15.73 -27.44 8.89
C GLY A 204 -17.24 -27.16 9.05
N SER A 205 -17.65 -26.63 10.21
CA SER A 205 -19.04 -26.24 10.50
C SER A 205 -19.29 -24.72 10.44
N ALA A 206 -18.23 -23.91 10.48
CA ALA A 206 -18.31 -22.45 10.58
C ALA A 206 -18.27 -21.74 9.21
N ILE A 207 -17.65 -22.31 8.19
CA ILE A 207 -17.55 -21.68 6.86
C ILE A 207 -18.63 -22.21 5.90
N HIS A 208 -19.81 -21.65 6.07
CA HIS A 208 -20.61 -21.19 4.93
C HIS A 208 -20.66 -19.66 4.93
N LEU A 209 -19.51 -19.00 5.12
CA LEU A 209 -19.34 -17.69 4.51
C LEU A 209 -19.49 -17.96 3.02
N ASN A 210 -20.55 -17.44 2.39
CA ASN A 210 -21.08 -17.84 1.08
C ASN A 210 -20.13 -17.58 -0.12
N TYR A 211 -18.83 -17.52 0.12
CA TYR A 211 -17.82 -17.27 -0.88
C TYR A 211 -17.69 -18.47 -1.81
N LYS A 212 -18.25 -18.32 -3.01
CA LYS A 212 -17.88 -19.13 -4.16
C LYS A 212 -16.77 -18.39 -4.88
N PRO A 213 -15.51 -18.84 -4.79
CA PRO A 213 -14.43 -18.20 -5.54
C PRO A 213 -14.80 -18.26 -7.02
N VAL A 214 -14.86 -17.10 -7.68
CA VAL A 214 -15.21 -17.01 -9.10
C VAL A 214 -13.96 -17.38 -9.90
N LEU A 215 -13.62 -18.66 -9.95
CA LEU A 215 -12.37 -19.16 -10.55
C LEU A 215 -12.38 -19.22 -12.08
N ASP A 216 -13.54 -19.03 -12.72
CA ASP A 216 -13.74 -19.50 -14.10
C ASP A 216 -13.61 -18.41 -15.19
N GLN A 217 -13.16 -17.19 -14.86
CA GLN A 217 -12.92 -16.16 -15.89
C GLN A 217 -11.53 -15.54 -15.75
N PRO A 218 -10.82 -15.29 -16.87
CA PRO A 218 -9.55 -14.57 -16.88
C PRO A 218 -9.80 -13.11 -16.47
N ALA A 219 -9.80 -12.84 -15.17
CA ALA A 219 -9.93 -11.48 -14.67
C ALA A 219 -8.58 -10.77 -14.67
N GLY A 220 -8.59 -9.49 -15.03
CA GLY A 220 -7.46 -8.61 -14.74
C GLY A 220 -7.32 -8.45 -13.23
N VAL A 221 -6.10 -8.20 -12.76
CA VAL A 221 -5.81 -7.91 -11.35
C VAL A 221 -5.29 -6.48 -11.24
N ARG A 222 -5.80 -5.73 -10.25
CA ARG A 222 -5.27 -4.42 -9.84
C ARG A 222 -3.92 -4.61 -9.14
N PRO A 223 -2.97 -3.69 -9.30
CA PRO A 223 -1.77 -3.66 -8.46
C PRO A 223 -2.19 -3.65 -6.98
N PHE A 224 -1.69 -4.60 -6.18
CA PHE A 224 -2.00 -4.62 -4.75
C PHE A 224 -0.83 -5.04 -3.88
N HIS A 225 -0.74 -4.47 -2.68
CA HIS A 225 0.17 -4.88 -1.62
C HIS A 225 -0.64 -5.21 -0.38
N VAL A 226 -0.38 -6.38 0.20
CA VAL A 226 -0.97 -6.84 1.45
C VAL A 226 0.16 -7.06 2.44
N LEU A 227 0.18 -6.30 3.53
CA LEU A 227 1.14 -6.45 4.61
C LEU A 227 0.41 -7.00 5.83
N SER A 228 0.87 -8.13 6.34
CA SER A 228 0.31 -8.72 7.56
C SER A 228 1.29 -8.58 8.72
N ALA A 229 0.77 -8.30 9.91
CA ALA A 229 1.53 -8.19 11.15
C ALA A 229 2.28 -9.47 11.52
N ALA A 230 1.73 -10.62 11.13
CA ALA A 230 2.32 -11.93 11.34
C ALA A 230 2.33 -12.76 10.05
N THR A 231 3.27 -13.70 9.96
CA THR A 231 3.24 -14.80 8.99
C THR A 231 2.16 -15.82 9.36
N GLU A 232 1.73 -16.63 8.38
CA GLU A 232 0.83 -17.77 8.58
C GLU A 232 1.22 -18.63 9.80
N SER A 233 0.23 -19.04 10.58
CA SER A 233 0.37 -19.81 11.84
C SER A 233 1.00 -19.06 13.02
N PHE A 234 1.25 -17.75 12.94
CA PHE A 234 1.80 -16.95 14.04
C PHE A 234 0.79 -15.92 14.58
N ALA A 235 0.95 -15.58 15.86
CA ALA A 235 0.20 -14.50 16.49
C ALA A 235 0.78 -13.13 16.11
N ALA A 236 -0.10 -12.13 16.03
CA ALA A 236 0.29 -10.72 16.08
C ALA A 236 0.27 -10.25 17.54
N TRP A 237 1.03 -9.21 17.85
CA TRP A 237 1.31 -8.80 19.23
C TRP A 237 1.01 -7.31 19.45
N GLU A 238 0.55 -6.99 20.65
CA GLU A 238 0.49 -5.64 21.19
C GLU A 238 1.29 -5.57 22.50
N PRO A 239 1.97 -4.43 22.77
CA PRO A 239 2.72 -4.25 24.00
C PRO A 239 1.77 -3.99 25.17
N SER A 240 2.13 -4.50 26.35
CA SER A 240 1.33 -4.28 27.57
C SER A 240 1.35 -2.84 28.07
N GLU A 241 2.35 -2.05 27.65
CA GLU A 241 2.52 -0.64 27.99
C GLU A 241 2.96 0.16 26.75
N SER A 242 2.83 1.49 26.81
CA SER A 242 3.35 2.36 25.76
C SER A 242 4.88 2.22 25.65
N ILE A 243 5.38 1.88 24.46
CA ILE A 243 6.81 1.75 24.23
C ILE A 243 7.46 3.14 24.20
N ASN A 244 8.48 3.34 25.03
CA ASN A 244 9.24 4.59 25.12
C ASN A 244 10.27 4.73 23.97
N LEU A 245 9.79 4.67 22.73
CA LEU A 245 10.57 4.90 21.51
C LEU A 245 9.90 6.00 20.69
N PRO A 246 10.60 7.08 20.29
CA PRO A 246 10.01 8.13 19.48
C PRO A 246 9.50 7.61 18.11
N PRO A 247 8.36 8.14 17.63
CA PRO A 247 7.47 9.10 18.29
C PRO A 247 6.69 8.44 19.44
N HIS A 248 6.52 9.20 20.52
CA HIS A 248 5.79 8.73 21.70
C HIS A 248 4.27 8.86 21.48
N TYR A 249 3.52 7.85 21.93
CA TYR A 249 2.07 7.82 21.85
C TYR A 249 1.45 7.74 23.25
N ASP A 250 0.28 8.38 23.40
CA ASP A 250 -0.44 8.49 24.69
C ASP A 250 -0.97 7.15 25.23
N LEU A 251 -1.15 6.16 24.34
CA LEU A 251 -1.58 4.80 24.64
C LEU A 251 -0.73 3.82 23.80
N PRO A 252 -0.64 2.55 24.24
CA PRO A 252 0.05 1.53 23.47
C PRO A 252 -0.57 1.38 22.08
N LEU A 253 0.30 1.22 21.08
CA LEU A 253 -0.04 0.80 19.74
C LEU A 253 0.37 -0.66 19.57
N SER A 254 -0.38 -1.42 18.78
CA SER A 254 0.04 -2.73 18.26
C SER A 254 1.47 -2.64 17.73
N PHE A 255 2.29 -3.68 17.92
CA PHE A 255 3.69 -3.64 17.45
C PHE A 255 3.78 -3.36 15.96
N PHE A 256 2.88 -3.93 15.16
CA PHE A 256 2.83 -3.70 13.73
C PHE A 256 2.42 -2.27 13.40
N GLY A 257 1.32 -1.76 13.97
CA GLY A 257 0.91 -0.36 13.81
C GLY A 257 2.00 0.65 14.17
N HIS A 258 2.66 0.47 15.32
CA HIS A 258 3.78 1.32 15.73
C HIS A 258 4.94 1.20 14.75
N ALA A 259 5.32 -0.02 14.37
CA ALA A 259 6.38 -0.25 13.41
C ALA A 259 6.06 0.33 12.02
N LEU A 260 4.81 0.28 11.59
CA LEU A 260 4.35 0.88 10.34
C LEU A 260 4.51 2.40 10.36
N LEU A 261 4.02 3.05 11.41
CA LEU A 261 4.18 4.49 11.58
C LEU A 261 5.66 4.90 11.67
N ASN A 262 6.49 4.11 12.36
CA ASN A 262 7.94 4.36 12.45
C ASN A 262 8.64 4.11 11.14
N ALA A 263 8.32 3.04 10.42
CA ALA A 263 8.88 2.76 9.11
C ALA A 263 8.58 3.90 8.13
N ILE A 264 7.35 4.41 8.18
CA ILE A 264 6.95 5.57 7.37
C ILE A 264 7.66 6.85 7.85
N GLN A 265 7.76 7.10 9.15
CA GLN A 265 8.44 8.29 9.71
C GLN A 265 9.95 8.26 9.44
N TRP A 266 10.63 7.12 9.67
CA TRP A 266 12.04 6.94 9.36
C TRP A 266 12.31 7.10 7.86
N SER A 267 11.39 6.61 7.01
CA SER A 267 11.45 6.86 5.57
C SER A 267 11.36 8.36 5.23
N GLN A 268 10.72 9.17 6.07
CA GLN A 268 10.68 10.63 5.94
C GLN A 268 11.96 11.29 6.49
N ASP A 269 12.46 10.84 7.65
CA ASP A 269 13.55 11.48 8.39
C ASP A 269 14.96 11.17 7.83
N TYR A 270 15.18 9.99 7.22
CA TYR A 270 16.48 9.62 6.62
C TYR A 270 16.79 10.32 5.29
N SER A 271 15.90 11.20 4.81
CA SER A 271 16.21 12.11 3.71
C SER A 271 17.07 13.27 4.22
N SER A 272 18.36 13.27 3.88
CA SER A 272 19.28 14.38 4.18
C SER A 272 18.93 15.71 3.48
N ASN A 273 17.80 15.78 2.77
CA ASN A 273 17.32 16.96 2.08
C ASN A 273 15.84 17.22 2.38
N SER A 274 15.55 18.29 3.12
CA SER A 274 14.21 18.75 3.54
C SER A 274 13.23 19.05 2.39
N GLN A 275 13.66 18.94 1.13
CA GLN A 275 12.84 19.15 -0.06
C GLN A 275 12.35 17.85 -0.74
N PHE A 276 12.72 16.65 -0.27
CA PHE A 276 12.45 15.40 -0.99
C PHE A 276 12.13 14.21 -0.05
N PRO A 277 10.88 13.70 0.01
CA PRO A 277 10.59 12.41 0.63
C PRO A 277 10.71 11.23 -0.36
N TRP A 278 11.25 10.10 0.10
CA TRP A 278 11.62 8.92 -0.71
C TRP A 278 10.45 8.06 -1.23
N HIS A 279 10.73 7.29 -2.29
CA HIS A 279 9.94 6.18 -2.79
C HIS A 279 10.35 4.88 -2.08
N THR A 280 9.58 4.40 -1.10
CA THR A 280 9.75 3.01 -0.65
C THR A 280 8.93 2.09 -1.55
N SER A 281 9.58 1.06 -2.12
CA SER A 281 8.86 -0.04 -2.77
C SER A 281 8.08 -0.84 -1.72
N ALA A 282 7.18 -1.71 -2.13
CA ALA A 282 6.48 -2.60 -1.20
C ALA A 282 7.45 -3.39 -0.31
N THR A 283 8.53 -3.88 -0.92
CA THR A 283 9.58 -4.65 -0.27
C THR A 283 10.40 -3.79 0.68
N GLY A 284 10.73 -2.55 0.29
CA GLY A 284 11.43 -1.60 1.17
C GLY A 284 10.60 -1.27 2.40
N LEU A 285 9.30 -1.02 2.23
CA LEU A 285 8.39 -0.77 3.35
C LEU A 285 8.33 -1.96 4.29
N LEU A 286 8.23 -3.19 3.76
CA LEU A 286 8.24 -4.39 4.60
C LEU A 286 9.55 -4.52 5.39
N GLU A 287 10.70 -4.30 4.76
CA GLU A 287 12.00 -4.36 5.42
C GLU A 287 12.11 -3.32 6.54
N ASP A 288 11.63 -2.11 6.29
CA ASP A 288 11.60 -1.03 7.29
C ASP A 288 10.64 -1.34 8.44
N VAL A 289 9.46 -1.90 8.16
CA VAL A 289 8.50 -2.37 9.17
C VAL A 289 9.11 -3.51 10.00
N ALA A 290 9.72 -4.50 9.36
CA ALA A 290 10.36 -5.61 10.05
C ALA A 290 11.52 -5.13 10.93
N ARG A 291 12.30 -4.14 10.47
CA ARG A 291 13.34 -3.49 11.27
C ARG A 291 12.73 -2.75 12.46
N ALA A 292 11.69 -1.96 12.24
CA ALA A 292 11.01 -1.21 13.30
C ALA A 292 10.39 -2.13 14.35
N MET A 293 9.75 -3.23 13.96
CA MET A 293 9.23 -4.24 14.89
C MET A 293 10.35 -4.84 15.75
N LYS A 294 11.51 -5.17 15.15
CA LYS A 294 12.67 -5.68 15.90
C LYS A 294 13.22 -4.67 16.88
N GLU A 295 13.27 -3.39 16.52
CA GLU A 295 13.69 -2.34 17.46
C GLU A 295 12.68 -2.18 18.59
N LEU A 296 11.39 -2.08 18.29
CA LEU A 296 10.32 -1.98 19.29
C LEU A 296 10.36 -3.13 20.30
N ALA A 297 10.57 -4.37 19.84
CA ALA A 297 10.67 -5.54 20.72
C ALA A 297 11.79 -5.43 21.77
N LYS A 298 12.90 -4.73 21.48
CA LYS A 298 13.99 -4.50 22.45
C LYS A 298 13.59 -3.56 23.57
N HIS A 299 12.59 -2.72 23.34
CA HIS A 299 12.11 -1.70 24.26
C HIS A 299 10.85 -2.11 25.00
N ASP A 300 10.28 -3.27 24.68
CA ASP A 300 9.18 -3.85 25.44
C ASP A 300 9.67 -4.38 26.79
N SER A 301 8.83 -4.25 27.81
CA SER A 301 9.20 -4.59 29.20
C SER A 301 9.53 -6.07 29.40
N LEU A 302 9.05 -6.93 28.49
CA LEU A 302 9.31 -8.38 28.54
C LEU A 302 10.61 -8.77 27.83
N GLY A 303 11.14 -7.94 26.92
CA GLY A 303 12.39 -8.18 26.19
C GLY A 303 12.41 -9.46 25.33
N GLU A 304 11.26 -10.09 25.14
CA GLU A 304 11.13 -11.35 24.39
C GLU A 304 11.15 -11.08 22.88
N PRO A 305 11.81 -11.92 22.07
CA PRO A 305 11.73 -11.83 20.62
C PRO A 305 10.28 -12.09 20.17
N LEU A 306 9.68 -11.13 19.47
CA LEU A 306 8.36 -11.29 18.87
C LEU A 306 8.35 -12.47 17.88
N PRO A 307 7.59 -13.54 18.14
CA PRO A 307 7.46 -14.64 17.19
C PRO A 307 6.55 -14.22 16.03
N GLY A 308 6.97 -14.51 14.80
CA GLY A 308 6.25 -14.14 13.58
C GLY A 308 6.72 -12.79 13.04
N ALA A 309 7.52 -12.82 11.97
CA ALA A 309 7.89 -11.60 11.25
C ALA A 309 6.67 -11.07 10.46
N PRO A 310 6.62 -9.76 10.13
CA PRO A 310 5.60 -9.28 9.21
C PRO A 310 5.79 -9.94 7.84
N SER A 311 4.69 -10.15 7.13
CA SER A 311 4.69 -10.79 5.80
C SER A 311 4.10 -9.88 4.74
N LEU A 312 4.53 -10.08 3.48
CA LEU A 312 4.12 -9.29 2.33
C LEU A 312 3.63 -10.18 1.20
N LYS A 313 2.45 -9.87 0.69
CA LYS A 313 1.87 -10.46 -0.52
C LYS A 313 1.63 -9.36 -1.56
N LEU A 314 2.03 -9.61 -2.80
CA LEU A 314 2.06 -8.63 -3.88
C LEU A 314 1.28 -9.14 -5.09
N GLY A 315 0.49 -8.26 -5.71
CA GLY A 315 -0.10 -8.44 -7.03
C GLY A 315 0.68 -7.64 -8.07
N PRO A 316 1.02 -8.23 -9.24
CA PRO A 316 1.76 -7.50 -10.28
C PRO A 316 0.89 -6.43 -10.96
N PRO A 317 1.46 -5.29 -11.39
CA PRO A 317 2.82 -4.79 -11.14
C PRO A 317 3.02 -4.14 -9.76
N ASP A 318 4.27 -4.11 -9.27
CA ASP A 318 4.68 -3.36 -8.05
C ASP A 318 4.49 -1.83 -8.25
N PHE A 319 4.21 -1.09 -7.17
CA PHE A 319 3.97 0.35 -7.20
C PHE A 319 4.50 1.09 -5.96
N PRO A 320 4.93 2.36 -6.07
CA PRO A 320 5.40 3.12 -4.92
C PRO A 320 4.25 3.48 -3.97
N VAL A 321 4.49 3.34 -2.66
CA VAL A 321 3.50 3.59 -1.59
C VAL A 321 3.47 5.07 -1.15
N VAL A 322 4.57 5.81 -1.34
CA VAL A 322 4.70 7.24 -1.00
C VAL A 322 5.27 8.01 -2.19
N ARG A 323 4.83 9.26 -2.36
CA ARG A 323 5.20 10.12 -3.48
C ARG A 323 6.31 11.08 -3.08
N SER A 324 7.40 11.09 -3.86
CA SER A 324 8.36 12.18 -3.82
C SER A 324 7.76 13.47 -4.37
N LYS A 325 8.13 14.62 -3.78
CA LYS A 325 7.84 15.95 -4.33
C LYS A 325 8.56 16.19 -5.66
N LEU A 326 9.63 15.43 -5.95
CA LEU A 326 10.45 15.59 -7.14
C LEU A 326 10.84 14.22 -7.75
N PRO A 327 10.83 14.11 -9.09
CA PRO A 327 11.10 12.86 -9.80
C PRO A 327 12.52 12.28 -9.53
N PRO A 328 12.70 10.96 -9.52
CA PRO A 328 14.04 10.38 -9.56
C PRO A 328 14.74 10.72 -10.89
N LYS A 329 16.07 10.91 -10.86
CA LYS A 329 16.85 11.09 -12.09
C LYS A 329 17.21 9.71 -12.63
N VAL A 330 16.60 9.29 -13.73
CA VAL A 330 16.96 8.05 -14.42
C VAL A 330 17.91 8.37 -15.56
N THR A 331 19.08 7.75 -15.55
CA THR A 331 20.06 7.78 -16.64
C THR A 331 20.05 6.42 -17.33
N VAL A 332 19.85 6.39 -18.64
CA VAL A 332 19.98 5.17 -19.44
C VAL A 332 21.20 5.29 -20.33
N SER A 333 22.22 4.49 -20.03
CA SER A 333 23.43 4.39 -20.83
C SER A 333 23.33 3.20 -21.78
N LEU A 334 23.37 3.50 -23.08
CA LEU A 334 23.44 2.49 -24.15
C LEU A 334 24.87 2.50 -24.69
N SER A 335 25.56 1.37 -24.64
CA SER A 335 26.89 1.19 -25.22
C SER A 335 26.89 0.11 -26.28
N CYS A 336 27.57 0.37 -27.39
CA CYS A 336 27.81 -0.59 -28.46
C CYS A 336 29.32 -0.85 -28.50
N ASP A 337 29.73 -2.11 -28.34
CA ASP A 337 31.09 -2.54 -28.64
C ASP A 337 31.18 -2.91 -30.13
N PRO A 338 31.78 -2.07 -30.98
CA PRO A 338 31.85 -2.30 -32.42
C PRO A 338 32.76 -3.47 -32.79
N GLU A 339 33.70 -3.88 -31.93
CA GLU A 339 34.64 -4.97 -32.25
C GLU A 339 34.01 -6.35 -32.05
N ASN A 340 33.06 -6.47 -31.11
CA ASN A 340 32.43 -7.74 -30.77
C ASN A 340 30.94 -7.83 -31.15
N GLY A 341 30.36 -6.77 -31.74
CA GLY A 341 28.92 -6.67 -32.00
C GLY A 341 28.07 -6.79 -30.73
N ARG A 342 28.67 -6.56 -29.56
CA ARG A 342 28.03 -6.71 -28.26
C ARG A 342 27.48 -5.36 -27.83
N HIS A 343 26.16 -5.29 -27.77
CA HIS A 343 25.49 -4.16 -27.16
C HIS A 343 25.32 -4.41 -25.67
N SER A 344 25.55 -3.39 -24.86
CA SER A 344 25.29 -3.41 -23.43
C SER A 344 24.44 -2.22 -23.03
N LYS A 345 23.51 -2.48 -22.10
CA LYS A 345 22.65 -1.48 -21.50
C LYS A 345 22.99 -1.36 -20.03
N THR A 346 23.15 -0.14 -19.55
CA THR A 346 23.17 0.16 -18.12
C THR A 346 22.06 1.15 -17.84
N ILE A 347 21.16 0.81 -16.92
CA ILE A 347 20.18 1.75 -16.39
C ILE A 347 20.71 2.15 -15.02
N GLU A 348 20.90 3.43 -14.80
CA GLU A 348 21.26 4.00 -13.51
C GLU A 348 20.10 4.87 -13.05
N ILE A 349 19.62 4.63 -11.84
CA ILE A 349 18.59 5.45 -11.22
C ILE A 349 19.31 6.19 -10.08
N ASP A 350 19.51 7.50 -10.27
CA ASP A 350 20.09 8.41 -9.29
C ASP A 350 18.97 8.94 -8.41
N GLU A 351 18.71 8.19 -7.34
CA GLU A 351 17.86 8.61 -6.22
C GLU A 351 18.70 9.50 -5.31
N ARG A 352 18.64 10.81 -5.54
CA ARG A 352 19.36 11.77 -4.69
C ARG A 352 18.76 11.84 -3.29
N ALA A 353 19.24 10.98 -2.40
CA ALA A 353 19.46 11.20 -0.97
C ALA A 353 19.99 9.94 -0.26
N GLY A 354 21.23 9.53 -0.54
CA GLY A 354 22.01 8.74 0.42
C GLY A 354 21.89 7.21 0.41
N ILE A 355 20.96 6.61 -0.33
CA ILE A 355 21.01 5.17 -0.64
C ILE A 355 21.14 5.03 -2.16
N ALA A 356 22.36 4.96 -2.66
CA ALA A 356 22.60 4.64 -4.06
C ALA A 356 22.21 3.17 -4.30
N TYR A 357 20.93 2.90 -4.56
CA TYR A 357 20.49 1.61 -5.07
C TYR A 357 20.83 1.54 -6.57
N GLN A 358 22.10 1.29 -6.89
CA GLN A 358 22.56 1.14 -8.26
C GLN A 358 22.15 -0.24 -8.78
N ARG A 359 20.92 -0.37 -9.28
CA ARG A 359 20.44 -1.65 -9.84
C ARG A 359 20.85 -1.76 -11.31
N ARG A 360 22.01 -2.38 -11.53
CA ARG A 360 22.52 -2.66 -12.88
C ARG A 360 21.72 -3.81 -13.51
N HIS A 361 20.79 -3.46 -14.40
CA HIS A 361 20.11 -4.45 -15.23
C HIS A 361 20.86 -4.68 -16.54
N THR A 362 21.63 -5.77 -16.60
CA THR A 362 22.23 -6.26 -17.85
C THR A 362 21.16 -7.04 -18.62
N LEU A 363 20.65 -6.48 -19.72
CA LEU A 363 19.76 -7.21 -20.62
C LEU A 363 20.55 -8.18 -21.52
N PRO A 364 19.90 -9.21 -22.08
CA PRO A 364 20.52 -10.08 -23.08
C PRO A 364 21.08 -9.26 -24.25
N PRO A 365 22.15 -9.74 -24.92
CA PRO A 365 22.64 -9.11 -26.13
C PRO A 365 21.52 -9.03 -27.16
N TRP A 366 21.33 -7.86 -27.77
CA TRP A 366 20.40 -7.68 -28.88
C TRP A 366 21.17 -7.57 -30.20
N THR A 367 20.54 -7.94 -31.31
CA THR A 367 21.15 -7.93 -32.65
C THR A 367 20.76 -6.70 -33.48
N GLY A 368 19.95 -5.80 -32.92
CA GLY A 368 19.54 -4.53 -33.52
C GLY A 368 19.11 -3.53 -32.45
N HIS A 369 19.18 -2.23 -32.76
CA HIS A 369 18.77 -1.19 -31.82
C HIS A 369 17.28 -1.36 -31.46
N PRO A 370 16.93 -1.46 -30.17
CA PRO A 370 15.54 -1.60 -29.77
C PRO A 370 14.78 -0.28 -29.96
N ASP A 371 13.66 -0.31 -30.69
CA ASP A 371 12.79 0.86 -30.89
C ASP A 371 12.06 1.28 -29.59
N SER A 372 11.97 0.36 -28.61
CA SER A 372 11.39 0.60 -27.29
C SER A 372 12.02 -0.30 -26.23
N LEU A 373 12.03 0.18 -24.98
CA LEU A 373 12.61 -0.48 -23.83
C LEU A 373 11.69 -0.34 -22.61
N THR A 374 11.24 -1.45 -22.05
CA THR A 374 10.53 -1.45 -20.75
C THR A 374 11.55 -1.62 -19.63
N CYS A 375 11.62 -0.67 -18.71
CA CYS A 375 12.55 -0.70 -17.58
C CYS A 375 11.78 -0.99 -16.30
N VAL A 376 12.00 -2.19 -15.73
CA VAL A 376 11.26 -2.74 -14.59
C VAL A 376 9.75 -2.91 -14.91
N PRO A 377 9.20 -4.13 -14.93
CA PRO A 377 7.79 -4.34 -15.29
C PRO A 377 6.85 -3.47 -14.45
N GLY A 378 6.17 -2.51 -15.10
CA GLY A 378 5.14 -1.67 -14.48
C GLY A 378 5.59 -0.32 -13.89
N LEU A 379 6.89 -0.03 -13.81
CA LEU A 379 7.39 1.24 -13.25
C LEU A 379 7.79 2.26 -14.34
N PHE A 380 8.40 1.82 -15.45
CA PHE A 380 8.82 2.71 -16.53
C PHE A 380 8.68 2.07 -17.92
N ARG A 381 8.16 2.83 -18.89
CA ARG A 381 8.27 2.53 -20.34
C ARG A 381 9.11 3.64 -20.99
N ILE A 382 10.18 3.25 -21.68
CA ILE A 382 11.09 4.18 -22.36
C ILE A 382 11.03 3.90 -23.87
N GLU A 383 10.54 4.85 -24.64
CA GLU A 383 10.67 4.82 -26.10
C GLU A 383 11.85 5.70 -26.51
N ALA A 384 12.87 5.09 -27.09
CA ALA A 384 14.09 5.78 -27.48
C ALA A 384 14.32 5.61 -28.99
N ARG A 385 14.13 6.69 -29.75
CA ARG A 385 14.60 6.74 -31.15
C ARG A 385 16.06 7.17 -31.14
N CYS A 386 16.96 6.22 -31.39
CA CYS A 386 18.37 6.51 -31.60
C CYS A 386 18.62 6.65 -33.11
N PRO A 387 19.09 7.81 -33.62
CA PRO A 387 19.51 7.91 -35.00
C PRO A 387 20.65 6.93 -35.28
N LYS A 388 20.68 6.31 -36.47
CA LYS A 388 21.81 5.47 -36.89
C LYS A 388 23.11 6.28 -36.78
N GLY A 389 24.06 5.82 -35.96
CA GLY A 389 25.43 6.33 -35.93
C GLY A 389 25.89 7.03 -34.64
N SER A 390 25.04 7.21 -33.62
CA SER A 390 25.48 7.79 -32.34
C SER A 390 26.02 6.73 -31.38
N LEU A 391 27.30 6.86 -30.99
CA LEU A 391 28.03 5.93 -30.10
C LEU A 391 27.68 6.07 -28.61
N GLN A 392 27.07 7.19 -28.19
CA GLN A 392 26.59 7.41 -26.83
C GLN A 392 25.55 8.53 -26.84
N LYS A 393 24.43 8.38 -26.11
CA LYS A 393 23.44 9.45 -25.92
C LYS A 393 22.96 9.44 -24.49
N ASP A 394 23.14 10.57 -23.80
CA ASP A 394 22.53 10.80 -22.50
C ASP A 394 21.09 11.23 -22.70
N ILE A 395 20.14 10.38 -22.29
CA ILE A 395 18.73 10.70 -22.32
C ILE A 395 18.35 11.24 -20.95
N THR A 396 18.06 12.55 -20.87
CA THR A 396 17.50 13.15 -19.65
C THR A 396 15.99 12.96 -19.64
N LEU A 397 15.48 12.15 -18.72
CA LEU A 397 14.04 11.99 -18.53
C LEU A 397 13.47 13.21 -17.78
N ARG A 398 12.44 13.85 -18.34
CA ARG A 398 11.60 14.82 -17.61
C ARG A 398 10.28 14.14 -17.22
N PRO A 399 9.64 14.53 -16.10
CA PRO A 399 8.42 13.87 -15.65
C PRO A 399 7.20 14.54 -16.30
N ALA A 400 6.33 13.73 -16.87
CA ALA A 400 4.93 14.06 -17.03
C ALA A 400 4.11 12.96 -16.33
N LEU A 401 3.06 13.37 -15.64
CA LEU A 401 2.21 12.53 -14.81
C LEU A 401 1.71 11.29 -15.58
N THR A 402 2.20 10.13 -15.14
CA THR A 402 1.50 8.83 -15.09
C THR A 402 1.19 8.05 -16.36
N VAL A 403 1.51 8.56 -17.55
CA VAL A 403 1.80 7.74 -18.75
C VAL A 403 3.00 8.37 -19.46
N TRP A 404 4.07 7.59 -19.64
CA TRP A 404 5.25 8.02 -20.40
C TRP A 404 4.94 7.91 -21.90
N GLU A 405 4.38 8.97 -22.50
CA GLU A 405 4.56 9.24 -23.93
C GLU A 405 5.57 10.37 -24.08
N TRP A 406 6.63 10.16 -24.87
CA TRP A 406 7.54 11.24 -25.25
C TRP A 406 7.78 11.28 -26.75
N ILE A 407 7.52 12.46 -27.29
CA ILE A 407 7.98 12.95 -28.60
C ILE A 407 9.38 13.53 -28.38
N VAL A 408 10.38 13.00 -29.08
CA VAL A 408 11.73 13.58 -29.13
C VAL A 408 11.64 14.93 -29.85
N ARG A 409 12.01 16.03 -29.19
CA ARG A 409 12.33 17.30 -29.86
C ARG A 409 13.83 17.35 -30.10
N ASP A 410 14.22 17.56 -31.35
CA ASP A 410 15.59 17.49 -31.87
C ASP A 410 16.49 18.68 -31.47
N ASP A 411 16.05 19.56 -30.56
CA ASP A 411 16.54 20.94 -30.57
C ASP A 411 17.75 21.26 -29.66
N ASP A 412 18.35 20.29 -28.96
CA ASP A 412 19.58 20.55 -28.20
C ASP A 412 20.61 19.43 -28.44
N ILE A 413 21.30 19.51 -29.57
CA ILE A 413 22.50 18.73 -29.87
C ILE A 413 23.71 19.66 -29.82
N THR A 414 24.52 19.54 -28.77
CA THR A 414 25.94 19.90 -28.81
C THR A 414 26.76 18.63 -28.90
N VAL A 415 27.33 18.38 -30.08
CA VAL A 415 28.33 17.32 -30.29
C VAL A 415 29.67 17.86 -29.81
N HIS A 416 30.31 17.16 -28.88
CA HIS A 416 31.75 17.30 -28.66
C HIS A 416 32.43 16.10 -29.31
N ASP A 417 33.26 16.40 -30.31
CA ASP A 417 34.13 15.42 -30.97
C ASP A 417 35.34 15.14 -30.08
N PRO A 418 35.75 13.88 -29.82
CA PRO A 418 36.95 13.59 -29.02
C PRO A 418 38.26 13.74 -29.80
N ALA A 419 38.24 14.34 -31.00
CA ALA A 419 39.43 14.60 -31.79
C ALA A 419 39.42 16.02 -32.38
N ASP A 420 39.57 17.02 -31.51
CA ASP A 420 40.15 18.34 -31.83
C ASP A 420 40.76 18.98 -30.56
#